data_AF-A0A812DJX8-F1
#
_entry.id   AF-A0A812DJX8-F1
#
_cell.length_a   1.000
_cell.length_b   1.000
_cell.length_c   1.000
_cell.angle_alpha   90.00
_cell.angle_beta   90.00
_cell.angle_gamma   90.00
#
_symmetry.space_group_name_H-M   'P 1'
#
loop_
_entity.id
_entity.type
_entity.pdbx_description
1 polymer ?
#
loop_
_entity_poly.entity_id
_entity_poly.type
_entity_poly.pdbx_seq_one_letter_code
_entity_poly.pdbx_strand_id
1 'polypeptide(L)'
;MPKGKRKGIRRGTSSRPSSDDEMDTPDNQSVISSISDDGYFQPIAEEDGDSGEVDESANQQNFEDGIRECIDGLCEKSQQTRINSLTLLSKTLSMKYIYDFLMNIKFTVVEYLTRCLKKGKGDEQALAAQCISHLCIQLGEDSENIFEDLRETFLYMLNDQSTPVKTRQKNFLKPCLREACTFILMEIKRND
;
A
#
# COMPACT_ATOMS: atom_id res chain seq x y z
N MET A 1 -49.15 -9.07 28.92
CA MET A 1 -49.08 -10.55 28.82
C MET A 1 -50.52 -11.12 28.91
N PRO A 2 -50.82 -12.38 28.54
CA PRO A 2 -51.08 -12.85 27.16
C PRO A 2 -52.28 -13.83 27.07
N LYS A 3 -52.80 -14.17 25.87
CA LYS A 3 -53.35 -15.50 25.48
C LYS A 3 -53.29 -15.55 23.93
N GLY A 4 -52.57 -16.40 23.18
CA GLY A 4 -52.22 -17.82 23.31
C GLY A 4 -53.46 -18.72 23.10
N LYS A 5 -53.60 -19.73 22.23
CA LYS A 5 -52.82 -20.36 21.13
C LYS A 5 -53.75 -21.47 20.55
N ARG A 6 -53.55 -21.87 19.28
CA ARG A 6 -53.92 -23.16 18.60
C ARG A 6 -55.38 -23.38 18.17
N LYS A 7 -55.72 -24.23 17.19
CA LYS A 7 -55.14 -24.78 15.94
C LYS A 7 -56.29 -25.63 15.37
N GLY A 8 -56.78 -25.36 14.16
CA GLY A 8 -57.82 -26.15 13.51
C GLY A 8 -57.41 -26.52 12.09
N ILE A 9 -56.96 -27.76 11.91
CA ILE A 9 -56.56 -28.36 10.63
C ILE A 9 -57.81 -28.66 9.81
N ARG A 10 -57.86 -28.25 8.54
CA ARG A 10 -58.60 -28.97 7.49
C ARG A 10 -57.77 -28.99 6.20
N ARG A 11 -57.45 -30.21 5.77
CA ARG A 11 -56.82 -30.56 4.50
C ARG A 11 -57.83 -30.39 3.38
N GLY A 12 -57.39 -29.93 2.22
CA GLY A 12 -58.15 -30.03 0.99
C GLY A 12 -57.51 -29.25 -0.16
N THR A 13 -57.37 -29.93 -1.29
CA THR A 13 -57.25 -29.42 -2.67
C THR A 13 -55.94 -28.75 -3.10
N SER A 14 -55.11 -29.57 -3.78
CA SER A 14 -54.61 -29.35 -5.15
C SER A 14 -54.41 -27.91 -5.60
N SER A 15 -53.16 -27.51 -5.86
CA SER A 15 -52.74 -26.61 -6.94
C SER A 15 -51.22 -26.66 -7.08
N ARG A 16 -50.71 -26.91 -8.30
CA ARG A 16 -49.30 -26.73 -8.68
C ARG A 16 -48.83 -25.30 -8.39
N PRO A 17 -47.51 -25.09 -8.28
CA PRO A 17 -46.92 -24.02 -9.08
C PRO A 17 -45.76 -24.54 -9.94
N SER A 18 -45.87 -24.29 -11.24
CA SER A 18 -44.72 -24.00 -12.10
C SER A 18 -44.34 -22.57 -11.78
N SER A 19 -43.11 -22.32 -11.31
CA SER A 19 -42.55 -20.98 -11.25
C SER A 19 -41.14 -21.06 -11.78
N ASP A 20 -40.95 -20.33 -12.87
CA ASP A 20 -39.69 -19.84 -13.42
C ASP A 20 -38.71 -19.46 -12.31
N ASP A 21 -37.58 -20.15 -12.25
CA ASP A 21 -36.39 -19.69 -11.53
C ASP A 21 -35.47 -19.06 -12.58
N GLU A 22 -35.80 -17.82 -12.97
CA GLU A 22 -34.83 -16.87 -13.54
C GLU A 22 -33.81 -16.58 -12.43
N MET A 23 -32.72 -17.34 -12.41
CA MET A 23 -31.53 -17.00 -11.63
C MET A 23 -30.92 -15.76 -12.27
N ASP A 24 -31.31 -14.59 -11.76
CA ASP A 24 -30.54 -13.35 -11.88
C ASP A 24 -29.14 -13.61 -11.31
N THR A 25 -28.22 -14.05 -12.17
CA THR A 25 -26.79 -14.06 -11.91
C THR A 25 -26.34 -12.62 -11.73
N PRO A 26 -25.84 -12.20 -10.56
CA PRO A 26 -25.20 -10.89 -10.45
C PRO A 26 -23.91 -10.94 -11.28
N ASP A 27 -24.00 -10.35 -12.47
CA ASP A 27 -22.94 -10.20 -13.47
C ASP A 27 -21.93 -9.12 -13.03
N ASN A 28 -21.44 -9.25 -11.80
CA ASN A 28 -20.47 -8.37 -11.20
C ASN A 28 -19.31 -9.19 -10.61
N GLN A 29 -18.87 -10.19 -11.37
CA GLN A 29 -17.52 -10.73 -11.22
C GLN A 29 -16.60 -9.81 -12.01
N SER A 30 -16.12 -8.76 -11.35
CA SER A 30 -14.99 -7.99 -11.84
C SER A 30 -13.84 -8.95 -12.11
N VAL A 31 -13.43 -9.02 -13.37
CA VAL A 31 -12.25 -9.73 -13.82
C VAL A 31 -11.08 -9.16 -13.02
N ILE A 32 -10.62 -9.87 -12.00
CA ILE A 32 -9.34 -9.59 -11.37
C ILE A 32 -8.33 -9.99 -12.43
N SER A 33 -7.85 -9.00 -13.18
CA SER A 33 -6.58 -9.14 -13.88
C SER A 33 -5.56 -9.48 -12.80
N SER A 34 -5.05 -10.69 -12.91
CA SER A 34 -3.93 -11.23 -12.16
C SER A 34 -2.75 -10.24 -12.24
N ILE A 35 -2.68 -9.33 -11.28
CA ILE A 35 -1.43 -8.72 -10.86
C ILE A 35 -0.65 -9.87 -10.24
N SER A 36 0.23 -10.45 -11.06
CA SER A 36 1.11 -11.55 -10.68
C SER A 36 1.98 -11.12 -9.49
N ASP A 37 1.68 -11.68 -8.32
CA ASP A 37 2.28 -11.39 -7.02
C ASP A 37 3.78 -11.78 -6.92
N ASP A 38 4.33 -12.48 -7.91
CA ASP A 38 5.70 -13.04 -7.84
C ASP A 38 6.64 -12.65 -8.99
N GLY A 39 6.17 -11.97 -10.04
CA GLY A 39 6.93 -11.84 -11.30
C GLY A 39 7.49 -10.45 -11.64
N TYR A 40 6.97 -9.37 -11.07
CA TYR A 40 7.21 -8.04 -11.65
C TYR A 40 8.54 -7.39 -11.21
N PHE A 41 9.15 -7.85 -10.11
CA PHE A 41 10.34 -7.22 -9.54
C PHE A 41 11.40 -8.24 -9.10
N GLN A 42 11.58 -9.35 -9.82
CA GLN A 42 12.82 -10.10 -9.65
C GLN A 42 13.91 -9.36 -10.44
N PRO A 43 14.98 -8.84 -9.79
CA PRO A 43 16.23 -8.65 -10.50
C PRO A 43 16.56 -10.03 -11.05
N ILE A 44 16.78 -10.14 -12.36
CA ILE A 44 17.10 -11.39 -13.03
C ILE A 44 18.21 -12.05 -12.21
N ALA A 45 17.87 -13.11 -11.48
CA ALA A 45 18.87 -13.97 -10.88
C ALA A 45 19.59 -14.61 -12.07
N GLU A 46 20.91 -14.50 -12.08
CA GLU A 46 21.79 -15.09 -13.08
C GLU A 46 21.52 -16.60 -13.17
N GLU A 47 20.57 -17.00 -14.02
CA GLU A 47 20.43 -18.39 -14.45
C GLU A 47 21.48 -18.64 -15.53
N ASP A 48 22.44 -19.46 -15.15
CA ASP A 48 23.50 -20.03 -15.96
C ASP A 48 23.10 -20.26 -17.43
N GLY A 49 23.82 -19.59 -18.33
CA GLY A 49 24.11 -20.10 -19.66
C GLY A 49 23.31 -19.54 -20.83
N ASP A 50 23.45 -18.25 -21.14
CA ASP A 50 23.67 -17.77 -22.51
C ASP A 50 24.16 -16.32 -22.45
N SER A 51 25.21 -16.00 -23.19
CA SER A 51 25.85 -14.69 -23.21
C SER A 51 25.02 -13.67 -23.99
N GLY A 52 23.91 -13.23 -23.42
CA GLY A 52 23.21 -12.02 -23.81
C GLY A 52 23.60 -10.91 -22.85
N GLU A 53 24.20 -9.83 -23.35
CA GLU A 53 24.24 -8.55 -22.64
C GLU A 53 22.79 -8.11 -22.41
N VAL A 54 22.16 -8.61 -21.33
CA VAL A 54 20.87 -8.09 -20.88
C VAL A 54 21.19 -6.69 -20.39
N ASP A 55 20.93 -5.71 -21.26
CA ASP A 55 21.26 -4.30 -21.07
C ASP A 55 20.87 -3.84 -19.66
N GLU A 56 21.87 -3.61 -18.81
CA GLU A 56 21.70 -3.16 -17.43
C GLU A 56 20.87 -1.87 -17.38
N SER A 57 20.97 -1.06 -18.44
CA SER A 57 20.18 0.16 -18.65
C SER A 57 18.70 -0.16 -18.85
N ALA A 58 18.36 -1.15 -19.67
CA ALA A 58 16.98 -1.59 -19.89
C ALA A 58 16.36 -2.16 -18.61
N ASN A 59 17.12 -2.93 -17.84
CA ASN A 59 16.67 -3.45 -16.54
C ASN A 59 16.42 -2.34 -15.52
N GLN A 60 17.29 -1.32 -15.49
CA GLN A 60 17.11 -0.14 -14.65
C GLN A 60 15.86 0.65 -15.06
N GLN A 61 15.65 0.87 -16.35
CA GLN A 61 14.50 1.61 -16.85
C GLN A 61 13.18 0.90 -16.54
N ASN A 62 13.11 -0.42 -16.75
CA ASN A 62 11.95 -1.23 -16.37
C ASN A 62 11.64 -1.13 -14.86
N PHE A 63 12.68 -1.10 -14.02
CA PHE A 63 12.53 -0.95 -12.58
C PHE A 63 11.94 0.41 -12.19
N GLU A 64 12.43 1.49 -12.80
CA GLU A 64 11.90 2.85 -12.58
C GLU A 64 10.47 3.01 -13.10
N ASP A 65 10.15 2.43 -14.26
CA ASP A 65 8.80 2.45 -14.82
C ASP A 65 7.80 1.71 -13.92
N GLY A 66 8.21 0.60 -13.31
CA GLY A 66 7.41 -0.08 -12.29
C GLY A 66 7.13 0.80 -11.06
N ILE A 67 8.07 1.66 -10.65
CA ILE A 67 7.84 2.63 -9.57
C ILE A 67 6.87 3.71 -10.01
N ARG A 68 6.99 4.22 -11.24
CA ARG A 68 6.05 5.20 -11.81
C ARG A 68 4.63 4.63 -11.83
N GLU A 69 4.46 3.38 -12.25
CA GLU A 69 3.15 2.69 -12.23
C GLU A 69 2.60 2.56 -10.79
N CYS A 70 3.45 2.21 -9.82
CA CYS A 70 3.04 2.18 -8.41
C CYS A 70 2.57 3.55 -7.93
N ILE A 71 3.26 4.64 -8.31
CA ILE A 71 2.92 6.02 -7.94
C ILE A 71 1.57 6.43 -8.56
N ASP A 72 1.34 6.10 -9.83
CA ASP A 72 0.06 6.36 -10.50
C ASP A 72 -1.09 5.61 -9.81
N GLY A 73 -0.84 4.37 -9.37
CA GLY A 73 -1.78 3.58 -8.59
C GLY A 73 -2.17 4.20 -7.23
N LEU A 74 -1.35 5.11 -6.67
CA LEU A 74 -1.71 5.87 -5.46
C LEU A 74 -2.82 6.89 -5.70
N CYS A 75 -3.07 7.25 -6.96
CA CYS A 75 -4.13 8.19 -7.33
C CYS A 75 -5.50 7.52 -7.53
N GLU A 76 -5.56 6.19 -7.45
CA GLU A 76 -6.77 5.44 -7.74
C GLU A 76 -7.89 5.68 -6.72
N LYS A 77 -9.14 5.60 -7.22
CA LYS A 77 -10.34 5.81 -6.38
C LYS A 77 -10.51 4.68 -5.36
N SER A 78 -10.21 3.46 -5.78
CA SER A 78 -10.31 2.26 -4.95
C SER A 78 -9.23 2.25 -3.86
N GLN A 79 -9.65 2.15 -2.60
CA GLN A 79 -8.72 2.02 -1.47
C GLN A 79 -7.87 0.74 -1.59
N GLN A 80 -8.46 -0.36 -2.07
CA GLN A 80 -7.73 -1.62 -2.22
C GLN A 80 -6.62 -1.49 -3.26
N THR A 81 -6.86 -0.80 -4.37
CA THR A 81 -5.84 -0.57 -5.40
C THR A 81 -4.69 0.26 -4.83
N ARG A 82 -5.00 1.35 -4.10
CA ARG A 82 -3.96 2.15 -3.43
C ARG A 82 -3.12 1.33 -2.44
N ILE A 83 -3.76 0.45 -1.65
CA ILE A 83 -3.05 -0.45 -0.72
C ILE A 83 -2.12 -1.40 -1.46
N ASN A 84 -2.58 -1.98 -2.58
CA ASN A 84 -1.75 -2.89 -3.38
C ASN A 84 -0.55 -2.14 -3.97
N SER A 85 -0.76 -0.94 -4.52
CA SER A 85 0.31 -0.08 -5.07
C SER A 85 1.31 0.35 -3.99
N LEU A 86 0.85 0.71 -2.79
CA LEU A 86 1.73 1.03 -1.65
C LEU A 86 2.55 -0.18 -1.20
N THR A 87 1.95 -1.38 -1.19
CA THR A 87 2.64 -2.62 -0.82
C THR A 87 3.76 -2.92 -1.80
N LEU A 88 3.47 -2.80 -3.10
CA LEU A 88 4.44 -3.01 -4.17
C LEU A 88 5.55 -1.96 -4.10
N LEU A 89 5.20 -0.68 -3.98
CA LEU A 89 6.16 0.42 -3.83
C LEU A 89 7.09 0.19 -2.62
N SER A 90 6.55 -0.20 -1.48
CA SER A 90 7.35 -0.49 -0.28
C SER A 90 8.34 -1.64 -0.51
N LYS A 91 7.92 -2.71 -1.22
CA LYS A 91 8.77 -3.84 -1.58
C LYS A 91 9.89 -3.35 -2.52
N THR A 92 9.53 -2.65 -3.59
CA THR A 92 10.48 -2.14 -4.59
C THR A 92 11.52 -1.20 -3.99
N LEU A 93 11.10 -0.23 -3.16
CA LEU A 93 12.01 0.68 -2.45
C LEU A 93 12.92 -0.02 -1.43
N SER A 94 12.61 -1.26 -1.04
CA SER A 94 13.46 -2.05 -0.13
C SER A 94 14.47 -2.92 -0.86
N MET A 95 14.26 -3.18 -2.16
CA MET A 95 15.08 -4.13 -2.93
C MET A 95 16.31 -3.48 -3.57
N LYS A 96 16.21 -2.23 -4.01
CA LYS A 96 17.29 -1.53 -4.71
C LYS A 96 17.37 -0.06 -4.29
N TYR A 97 18.60 0.43 -4.16
CA TYR A 97 18.89 1.84 -3.94
C TYR A 97 18.89 2.59 -5.28
N ILE A 98 18.09 3.65 -5.40
CA ILE A 98 17.78 4.35 -6.66
C ILE A 98 17.71 5.87 -6.44
N TYR A 99 18.76 6.41 -5.82
CA TYR A 99 18.81 7.79 -5.38
C TYR A 99 18.54 8.82 -6.48
N ASP A 100 19.27 8.77 -7.61
CA ASP A 100 19.16 9.80 -8.66
C ASP A 100 17.74 9.90 -9.22
N PHE A 101 17.10 8.75 -9.46
CA PHE A 101 15.71 8.71 -9.90
C PHE A 101 14.76 9.28 -8.85
N LEU A 102 14.87 8.85 -7.59
CA LEU A 102 14.00 9.34 -6.51
C LEU A 102 14.19 10.83 -6.27
N MET A 103 15.42 11.34 -6.35
CA MET A 103 15.72 12.76 -6.20
C MET A 103 14.98 13.60 -7.24
N ASN A 104 14.85 13.10 -8.47
CA ASN A 104 14.12 13.77 -9.54
C ASN A 104 12.59 13.81 -9.31
N ILE A 105 12.02 12.80 -8.65
CA ILE A 105 10.56 12.67 -8.48
C ILE A 105 10.07 12.89 -7.05
N LYS A 106 10.96 13.18 -6.09
CA LYS A 106 10.67 13.15 -4.65
C LYS A 106 9.45 13.96 -4.24
N PHE A 107 9.28 15.16 -4.79
CA PHE A 107 8.15 16.03 -4.44
C PHE A 107 6.81 15.40 -4.81
N THR A 108 6.71 14.83 -6.02
CA THR A 108 5.51 14.14 -6.50
C THR A 108 5.20 12.90 -5.64
N VAL A 109 6.22 12.10 -5.34
CA VAL A 109 6.07 10.90 -4.51
C VAL A 109 5.58 11.27 -3.11
N VAL A 110 6.20 12.27 -2.48
CA VAL A 110 5.82 12.76 -1.15
C VAL A 110 4.41 13.31 -1.15
N GLU A 111 3.99 14.07 -2.17
CA GLU A 111 2.63 14.60 -2.25
C GLU A 111 1.57 13.47 -2.20
N TYR A 112 1.76 12.43 -3.02
CA TYR A 112 0.83 11.31 -3.05
C TYR A 112 0.87 10.46 -1.78
N LEU A 113 2.06 10.19 -1.23
CA LEU A 113 2.18 9.46 0.04
C LEU A 113 1.56 10.26 1.20
N THR A 114 1.76 11.58 1.24
CA THR A 114 1.15 12.47 2.24
C THR A 114 -0.38 12.43 2.15
N ARG A 115 -0.92 12.37 0.93
CA ARG A 115 -2.36 12.22 0.72
C ARG A 115 -2.88 10.89 1.27
N CYS A 116 -2.22 9.77 0.97
CA CYS A 116 -2.57 8.46 1.54
C CYS A 116 -2.43 8.44 3.06
N LEU A 117 -1.42 9.13 3.60
CA LEU A 117 -1.19 9.24 5.05
C LEU A 117 -2.31 10.03 5.74
N LYS A 118 -2.69 11.19 5.19
CA LYS A 118 -3.68 12.09 5.80
C LYS A 118 -5.13 11.65 5.57
N LYS A 119 -5.44 11.11 4.39
CA LYS A 119 -6.82 10.78 3.97
C LYS A 119 -7.13 9.29 3.96
N GLY A 120 -6.11 8.43 3.92
CA GLY A 120 -6.27 6.99 3.96
C GLY A 120 -6.68 6.49 5.34
N LYS A 121 -6.91 5.18 5.46
CA LYS A 121 -7.27 4.53 6.72
C LYS A 121 -6.59 3.17 6.86
N GLY A 122 -6.36 2.75 8.10
CA GLY A 122 -5.90 1.39 8.41
C GLY A 122 -4.55 1.08 7.76
N ASP A 123 -4.51 0.03 6.95
CA ASP A 123 -3.29 -0.43 6.27
C ASP A 123 -2.76 0.57 5.24
N GLU A 124 -3.63 1.38 4.63
CA GLU A 124 -3.20 2.44 3.69
C GLU A 124 -2.28 3.44 4.37
N GLN A 125 -2.63 3.91 5.58
CA GLN A 125 -1.79 4.84 6.33
C GLN A 125 -0.50 4.19 6.82
N ALA A 126 -0.57 2.92 7.20
CA ALA A 126 0.58 2.16 7.67
C ALA A 126 1.63 1.99 6.56
N LEU A 127 1.19 1.57 5.37
CA LEU A 127 2.05 1.40 4.22
C LEU A 127 2.57 2.73 3.69
N ALA A 128 1.74 3.79 3.68
CA ALA A 128 2.20 5.12 3.31
C ALA A 128 3.33 5.62 4.23
N ALA A 129 3.19 5.45 5.55
CA ALA A 129 4.23 5.78 6.51
C ALA A 129 5.51 4.97 6.29
N GLN A 130 5.38 3.68 5.95
CA GLN A 130 6.53 2.83 5.60
C GLN A 130 7.23 3.31 4.33
N CYS A 131 6.48 3.59 3.26
CA CYS A 131 7.05 4.11 2.00
C CYS A 131 7.76 5.44 2.20
N ILE A 132 7.20 6.35 3.01
CA ILE A 132 7.87 7.62 3.38
C ILE A 132 9.20 7.32 4.06
N SER A 133 9.23 6.40 5.02
CA SER A 133 10.48 6.05 5.69
C SER A 133 11.51 5.43 4.74
N HIS A 134 11.07 4.56 3.82
CA HIS A 134 11.97 4.03 2.79
C HIS A 134 12.52 5.14 1.88
N LEU A 135 11.67 6.10 1.47
CA LEU A 135 12.08 7.24 0.67
C LEU A 135 13.14 8.08 1.40
N CYS A 136 12.90 8.44 2.65
CA CYS A 136 13.85 9.24 3.43
C CYS A 136 15.17 8.51 3.67
N ILE A 137 15.14 7.20 3.90
CA ILE A 137 16.36 6.39 3.98
C ILE A 137 17.14 6.41 2.66
N GLN A 138 16.45 6.34 1.52
CA GLN A 138 17.12 6.39 0.22
C GLN A 138 17.72 7.78 -0.05
N LEU A 139 17.01 8.85 0.33
CA LEU A 139 17.44 10.23 0.10
C LEU A 139 18.46 10.74 1.13
N GLY A 140 18.57 10.13 2.31
CA GLY A 140 19.52 10.55 3.33
C GLY A 140 19.29 11.99 3.80
N GLU A 141 20.32 12.83 3.72
CA GLU A 141 20.23 14.24 4.14
C GLU A 141 19.24 15.07 3.30
N ASP A 142 19.05 14.72 2.03
CA ASP A 142 18.11 15.40 1.15
C ASP A 142 16.63 15.17 1.52
N SER A 143 16.38 14.31 2.52
CA SER A 143 15.06 14.06 3.08
C SER A 143 14.68 14.98 4.24
N GLU A 144 15.57 15.83 4.74
CA GLU A 144 15.33 16.67 5.91
C GLU A 144 14.06 17.53 5.76
N ASN A 145 13.93 18.24 4.64
CA ASN A 145 12.77 19.08 4.34
C ASN A 145 11.47 18.25 4.26
N ILE A 146 11.54 17.05 3.68
CA ILE A 146 10.39 16.13 3.58
C ILE A 146 9.93 15.72 4.98
N PHE A 147 10.86 15.42 5.87
CA PHE A 147 10.53 14.99 7.22
C PHE A 147 9.98 16.13 8.07
N GLU A 148 10.55 17.33 7.98
CA GLU A 148 10.02 18.51 8.71
C GLU A 148 8.58 18.84 8.27
N ASP A 149 8.27 18.78 6.98
CA ASP A 149 6.91 18.98 6.46
C ASP A 149 5.90 17.92 6.97
N LEU A 150 6.38 16.70 7.23
CA LEU A 150 5.56 15.58 7.69
C LEU A 150 5.53 15.41 9.21
N ARG A 151 6.44 16.06 9.92
CA ARG A 151 6.64 15.91 11.37
C ARG A 151 5.37 16.14 12.16
N GLU A 152 4.68 17.24 11.91
CA GLU A 152 3.41 17.55 12.59
C GLU A 152 2.34 16.50 12.30
N THR A 153 2.31 15.97 11.06
CA THR A 153 1.36 14.93 10.66
C THR A 153 1.62 13.62 11.41
N PHE A 154 2.89 13.21 11.52
CA PHE A 154 3.27 12.02 12.28
C PHE A 154 2.99 12.17 13.79
N LEU A 155 3.33 13.32 14.38
CA LEU A 155 3.05 13.61 15.78
C LEU A 155 1.55 13.59 16.08
N TYR A 156 0.73 14.14 15.19
CA TYR A 156 -0.73 14.08 15.31
C TYR A 156 -1.23 12.63 15.34
N MET A 157 -0.80 11.79 14.38
CA MET A 157 -1.25 10.40 14.30
C MET A 157 -0.73 9.52 15.45
N LEU A 158 0.47 9.77 15.96
CA LEU A 158 1.02 9.06 17.13
C LEU A 158 0.23 9.34 18.41
N ASN A 159 -0.28 10.56 18.54
CA ASN A 159 -1.04 11.03 19.71
C ASN A 159 -2.56 10.83 19.59
N ASP A 160 -3.05 10.36 18.45
CA ASP A 160 -4.48 10.07 18.25
C ASP A 160 -4.97 8.94 19.15
N GLN A 161 -5.70 9.27 20.21
CA GLN A 161 -6.22 8.28 21.15
C GLN A 161 -7.39 7.45 20.61
N SER A 162 -7.96 7.81 19.46
CA SER A 162 -9.02 7.03 18.82
C SER A 162 -8.50 5.74 18.16
N THR A 163 -7.22 5.71 17.80
CA THR A 163 -6.55 4.54 17.22
C THR A 163 -5.88 3.70 18.31
N PRO A 164 -6.03 2.36 18.38
CA PRO A 164 -5.39 1.54 19.41
C PRO A 164 -3.85 1.69 19.44
N VAL A 165 -3.26 1.70 20.64
CA VAL A 165 -1.81 1.88 20.85
C VAL A 165 -0.97 0.92 19.99
N LYS A 166 -1.37 -0.35 19.89
CA LYS A 166 -0.67 -1.36 19.06
C LYS A 166 -0.66 -0.99 17.58
N THR A 167 -1.76 -0.44 17.08
CA THR A 167 -1.89 0.03 15.70
C THR A 167 -1.01 1.25 15.47
N ARG A 168 -1.01 2.23 16.40
CA ARG A 168 -0.13 3.40 16.31
C ARG A 168 1.36 3.01 16.34
N GLN A 169 1.71 2.06 17.20
CA GLN A 169 3.07 1.56 17.32
C GLN A 169 3.54 0.87 16.04
N LYS A 170 2.71 -0.01 15.47
CA LYS A 170 3.03 -0.72 14.22
C LYS A 170 3.14 0.25 13.04
N ASN A 171 2.20 1.18 12.93
CA ASN A 171 1.97 1.96 11.71
C ASN A 171 2.81 3.24 11.66
N PHE A 172 3.08 3.89 12.80
CA PHE A 172 3.73 5.20 12.82
C PHE A 172 5.02 5.19 13.65
N LEU A 173 5.04 4.50 14.79
CA LEU A 173 6.21 4.55 15.67
C LEU A 173 7.42 3.83 15.06
N LYS A 174 7.23 2.68 14.41
CA LYS A 174 8.34 1.95 13.77
C LYS A 174 8.97 2.73 12.60
N PRO A 175 8.19 3.27 11.64
CA PRO A 175 8.75 4.14 10.59
C PRO A 175 9.45 5.38 11.16
N CYS A 176 8.81 6.12 12.08
CA CYS A 176 9.40 7.33 12.66
C CYS A 176 10.68 7.05 13.48
N LEU A 177 10.74 5.94 14.22
CA LEU A 177 11.94 5.56 14.97
C LEU A 177 13.07 5.12 14.06
N ARG A 178 12.76 4.43 12.95
CA ARG A 178 13.78 4.06 11.96
C ARG A 178 14.41 5.32 11.37
N GLU A 179 13.59 6.31 11.00
CA GLU A 179 14.06 7.60 10.51
C GLU A 179 14.94 8.32 11.53
N ALA A 180 14.45 8.44 12.76
CA ALA A 180 15.15 9.11 13.84
C ALA A 180 16.51 8.44 14.12
N CYS A 181 16.58 7.11 14.05
CA CYS A 181 17.84 6.39 14.17
C CYS A 181 18.79 6.69 13.02
N THR A 182 18.33 6.74 11.76
CA THR A 182 19.19 7.14 10.63
C THR A 182 19.63 8.59 10.72
N PHE A 183 18.74 9.51 11.10
CA PHE A 183 19.06 10.93 11.26
C PHE A 183 20.11 11.13 12.36
N ILE A 184 19.94 10.47 13.51
CA ILE A 184 20.92 10.49 14.60
C ILE A 184 22.26 9.87 14.16
N LEU A 185 22.25 8.75 13.43
CA LEU A 185 23.48 8.12 12.94
C LEU A 185 24.20 8.98 11.87
N MET A 186 23.45 9.70 11.03
CA MET A 186 24.01 10.65 10.07
C MET A 186 24.58 11.90 10.76
N GLU A 187 23.89 12.43 11.78
CA GLU A 187 24.36 13.57 12.58
C GLU A 187 25.62 13.24 13.39
N ILE A 188 25.72 12.00 13.90
CA ILE A 188 26.94 11.51 14.56
C ILE A 188 28.09 11.46 13.56
N LYS A 189 27.88 10.92 12.35
CA LYS A 189 28.89 10.90 11.28
C LYS A 189 29.31 12.28 10.78
N ARG A 190 28.48 13.32 10.95
CA ARG A 190 28.81 14.70 10.59
C ARG A 190 29.74 15.37 11.61
N ASN A 191 29.75 14.88 12.85
CA ASN A 191 30.53 15.44 13.96
C ASN A 191 31.84 14.69 14.25
N ASP A 192 32.15 13.64 13.49
CA ASP A 192 33.43 12.92 13.46
C ASP A 192 34.24 13.29 12.20
#